data_AF-A0A963QLP7-F1
#
_entry.id   AF-A0A963QLP7-F1
#
_cell.length_a   1.000
_cell.length_b   1.000
_cell.length_c   1.000
_cell.angle_alpha   90.00
_cell.angle_beta   90.00
_cell.angle_gamma   90.00
#
_symmetry.space_group_name_H-M   'P 1'
#
loop_
_entity.id
_entity.type
_entity.pdbx_description
1 polymer ?
#
loop_
_entity_poly.entity_id
_entity_poly.type
_entity_poly.pdbx_seq_one_letter_code
_entity_poly.pdbx_strand_id
1 'polypeptide(L)'
;FVIQRVLETEGKLTLLDQNRVIRPSPFFRLFATANTVGLGDTSGLYHGTQAINQGQMDRWNIVVGLNYLPQETENEIVRAKAPDMDQKLIADMIKVADLTRQGFINGDISTVMSPRTVITWAQNTAIFNDPGFAFRLSFLNKCDETERMLVAEYYQRVFGTELPESVVAKA
;
A
#
# COMPACT_ATOMS: atom_id res chain seq x y z
N PHE A 1 25.67 10.62 5.63
CA PHE A 1 25.02 10.40 4.32
C PHE A 1 25.97 9.63 3.40
N VAL A 2 25.82 8.30 3.32
CA VAL A 2 26.80 7.41 2.65
C VAL A 2 26.59 7.33 1.13
N ILE A 3 25.34 7.49 0.67
CA ILE A 3 24.97 7.23 -0.73
C ILE A 3 25.10 8.44 -1.66
N GLN A 4 25.26 9.65 -1.11
CA GLN A 4 25.30 10.91 -1.88
C GLN A 4 26.35 10.85 -3.00
N ARG A 5 27.57 10.43 -2.66
CA ARG A 5 28.67 10.34 -3.61
C ARG A 5 28.47 9.31 -4.71
N VAL A 6 27.57 8.34 -4.55
CA VAL A 6 27.27 7.34 -5.59
C VAL A 6 26.21 7.86 -6.57
N LEU A 7 25.39 8.82 -6.13
CA LEU A 7 24.33 9.44 -6.93
C LEU A 7 24.80 10.65 -7.76
N GLU A 8 26.05 11.10 -7.60
CA GLU A 8 26.62 12.18 -8.40
C GLU A 8 27.20 11.67 -9.73
N THR A 9 27.31 12.56 -10.73
CA THR A 9 28.01 12.28 -11.99
C THR A 9 29.47 11.91 -11.68
N GLU A 10 29.92 10.73 -12.15
CA GLU A 10 31.21 10.10 -11.80
C GLU A 10 31.38 9.67 -10.34
N GLY A 11 30.27 9.50 -9.64
CA GLY A 11 30.23 9.15 -8.23
C GLY A 11 31.02 7.90 -7.84
N LYS A 12 31.95 8.04 -6.88
CA LYS A 12 32.72 6.92 -6.32
C LYS A 12 32.31 6.67 -4.87
N LEU A 13 32.07 5.41 -4.52
CA LEU A 13 31.83 5.06 -3.12
C LEU A 13 33.17 5.05 -2.38
N THR A 14 33.34 5.97 -1.44
CA THR A 14 34.54 6.05 -0.61
C THR A 14 34.25 5.45 0.76
N LEU A 15 34.97 4.39 1.12
CA LEU A 15 34.96 3.79 2.45
C LEU A 15 36.15 4.36 3.23
N LEU A 16 35.89 5.43 3.98
CA LEU A 16 36.93 6.20 4.69
C LEU A 16 37.56 5.38 5.84
N ASP A 17 36.76 4.54 6.50
CA ASP A 17 37.19 3.59 7.52
C ASP A 17 38.22 2.57 6.99
N GLN A 18 38.12 2.23 5.70
CA GLN A 18 38.99 1.27 5.03
C GLN A 18 39.99 1.91 4.06
N ASN A 19 40.04 3.25 3.98
CA ASN A 19 40.82 4.00 2.99
C ASN A 19 40.67 3.47 1.55
N ARG A 20 39.46 3.02 1.19
CA ARG A 20 39.19 2.35 -0.08
C ARG A 20 38.22 3.16 -0.93
N VAL A 21 38.56 3.30 -2.22
CA VAL A 21 37.68 3.91 -3.23
C VAL A 21 37.14 2.81 -4.14
N ILE A 22 35.83 2.64 -4.16
CA ILE A 22 35.12 1.71 -5.02
C ILE A 22 34.56 2.49 -6.21
N ARG A 23 34.97 2.09 -7.41
CA ARG A 23 34.42 2.62 -8.67
C ARG A 23 33.23 1.75 -9.09
N PRO A 24 32.04 2.33 -9.30
CA PRO A 24 30.89 1.56 -9.78
C PRO A 24 31.16 1.02 -11.19
N SER A 25 30.58 -0.16 -11.48
CA SER A 25 30.57 -0.74 -12.83
C SER A 25 29.85 0.20 -13.80
N PRO A 26 30.22 0.24 -15.10
CA PRO A 26 29.45 0.97 -16.13
C PRO A 26 27.96 0.58 -16.20
N PHE A 27 27.63 -0.63 -15.77
CA PHE A 27 26.25 -1.16 -15.75
C PHE A 27 25.55 -1.01 -14.39
N PHE A 28 26.17 -0.36 -13.41
CA PHE A 28 25.59 -0.17 -12.09
C PHE A 28 24.30 0.67 -12.17
N ARG A 29 23.26 0.24 -11.43
CA ARG A 29 21.98 0.94 -11.29
C ARG A 29 21.55 0.89 -9.83
N LEU A 30 20.96 1.98 -9.36
CA LEU A 30 20.36 2.07 -8.04
C LEU A 30 18.88 2.37 -8.19
N PHE A 31 18.05 1.60 -7.47
CA PHE A 31 16.61 1.80 -7.38
C PHE A 31 16.26 2.01 -5.90
N ALA A 32 15.36 2.95 -5.63
CA ALA A 32 14.78 3.14 -4.31
C ALA A 32 13.28 3.42 -4.41
N THR A 33 12.58 3.14 -3.34
CA THR A 33 11.14 3.38 -3.19
C THR A 33 10.91 4.25 -1.96
N ALA A 34 9.99 5.20 -2.04
CA ALA A 34 9.58 6.04 -0.92
C ALA A 34 8.05 6.18 -0.93
N ASN A 35 7.39 5.96 0.21
CA ASN A 35 5.93 6.00 0.31
C ASN A 35 5.39 7.44 0.38
N THR A 36 6.11 8.35 1.05
CA THR A 36 5.65 9.74 1.26
C THR A 36 6.36 10.76 0.36
N VAL A 37 7.02 10.29 -0.70
CA VAL A 37 7.84 11.12 -1.62
C VAL A 37 8.90 11.97 -0.88
N GLY A 38 9.24 11.58 0.35
CA GLY A 38 10.22 12.30 1.17
C GLY A 38 9.68 13.54 1.89
N LEU A 39 8.38 13.79 1.89
CA LEU A 39 7.77 14.91 2.63
C LEU A 39 7.70 14.67 4.15
N GLY A 40 8.23 13.55 4.63
CA GLY A 40 7.98 13.07 5.98
C GLY A 40 6.57 12.49 6.07
N ASP A 41 6.01 12.46 7.27
CA ASP A 41 4.65 12.01 7.49
C ASP A 41 3.87 13.09 8.27
N THR A 42 3.10 13.89 7.55
CA THR A 42 2.18 14.87 8.15
C THR A 42 0.87 14.24 8.63
N SER A 43 0.62 12.97 8.26
CA SER A 43 -0.61 12.24 8.55
C SER A 43 -0.51 11.30 9.76
N GLY A 44 0.70 10.97 10.23
CA GLY A 44 0.95 9.99 11.30
C GLY A 44 0.91 8.52 10.85
N LEU A 45 0.55 8.23 9.60
CA LEU A 45 0.42 6.87 9.06
C LEU A 45 1.73 6.08 8.94
N TYR A 46 2.84 6.77 8.78
CA TYR A 46 4.16 6.19 8.57
C TYR A 46 5.11 6.65 9.67
N HIS A 47 4.80 6.25 10.91
CA HIS A 47 5.68 6.45 12.06
C HIS A 47 7.13 6.05 11.75
N GLY A 48 8.05 6.97 12.00
CA GLY A 48 9.47 6.79 11.71
C GLY A 48 9.92 7.28 10.32
N THR A 49 9.01 7.78 9.49
CA THR A 49 9.38 8.40 8.20
C THR A 49 9.98 9.77 8.43
N GLN A 50 11.25 9.92 8.08
CA GLN A 50 11.95 11.20 8.11
C GLN A 50 11.76 11.93 6.78
N ALA A 51 11.65 13.25 6.83
CA ALA A 51 11.69 14.06 5.63
C ALA A 51 13.03 13.86 4.92
N ILE A 52 12.98 13.66 3.60
CA ILE A 52 14.16 13.57 2.76
C ILE A 52 14.57 15.00 2.43
N ASN A 53 15.86 15.31 2.61
CA ASN A 53 16.42 16.60 2.23
C ASN A 53 16.20 16.86 0.73
N GLN A 54 15.81 18.08 0.35
CA GLN A 54 15.56 18.45 -1.06
C GLN A 54 16.74 18.12 -1.99
N GLY A 55 17.98 18.42 -1.58
CA GLY A 55 19.18 18.10 -2.36
C GLY A 55 19.49 16.60 -2.44
N GLN A 56 18.84 15.76 -1.63
CA GLN A 56 18.86 14.30 -1.79
C GLN A 56 17.81 13.85 -2.81
N MET A 57 16.68 14.54 -2.94
CA MET A 57 15.67 14.28 -3.97
C MET A 57 16.18 14.66 -5.37
N ASP A 58 16.87 15.80 -5.50
CA ASP A 58 17.44 16.28 -6.78
C ASP A 58 18.52 15.35 -7.37
N ARG A 59 19.03 14.42 -6.56
CA ARG A 59 20.02 13.40 -6.97
C ARG A 59 19.37 12.16 -7.62
N TRP A 60 18.04 12.08 -7.66
CA TRP A 60 17.32 11.05 -8.37
C TRP A 60 16.93 11.55 -9.76
N ASN A 61 17.65 11.09 -10.77
CA ASN A 61 17.44 11.54 -12.16
C ASN A 61 16.09 11.12 -12.75
N ILE A 62 15.49 10.07 -12.18
CA ILE A 62 14.19 9.54 -12.59
C ILE A 62 13.37 9.31 -11.33
N VAL A 63 12.23 10.00 -11.23
CA VAL A 63 11.25 9.81 -10.17
C VAL A 63 9.93 9.41 -10.83
N VAL A 64 9.40 8.24 -10.46
CA VAL A 64 8.13 7.73 -10.96
C VAL A 64 7.15 7.64 -9.81
N GLY A 65 5.99 8.27 -9.96
CA GLY A 65 4.88 8.11 -9.03
C GLY A 65 4.18 6.78 -9.25
N LEU A 66 4.08 5.96 -8.20
CA LEU A 66 3.22 4.78 -8.19
C LEU A 66 1.94 5.10 -7.41
N ASN A 67 0.91 5.47 -8.15
CA ASN A 67 -0.44 5.66 -7.61
C ASN A 67 -1.22 4.33 -7.67
N TYR A 68 -2.43 4.32 -7.12
CA TYR A 68 -3.34 3.19 -7.26
C TYR A 68 -3.60 2.86 -8.74
N LEU A 69 -3.65 1.56 -9.03
CA LEU A 69 -3.82 1.07 -10.38
C LEU A 69 -5.24 1.32 -10.88
N PRO A 70 -5.45 1.46 -12.20
CA PRO A 70 -6.79 1.37 -12.77
C PRO A 70 -7.46 0.05 -12.36
N GLN A 71 -8.76 0.10 -12.13
CA GLN A 71 -9.54 -1.05 -11.66
C GLN A 71 -9.38 -2.29 -12.56
N GLU A 72 -9.30 -2.09 -13.88
CA GLU A 72 -9.08 -3.17 -14.85
C GLU A 72 -7.73 -3.89 -14.62
N THR A 73 -6.65 -3.13 -14.43
CA THR A 73 -5.32 -3.68 -14.17
C THR A 73 -5.26 -4.39 -12.82
N GLU A 74 -5.91 -3.85 -11.78
CA GLU A 74 -5.95 -4.49 -10.46
C GLU A 74 -6.75 -5.81 -10.51
N ASN A 75 -7.86 -5.86 -11.26
CA ASN A 75 -8.62 -7.09 -11.51
C ASN A 75 -7.74 -8.19 -12.10
N GLU A 76 -6.95 -7.87 -13.13
CA GLU A 76 -6.04 -8.84 -13.75
C GLU A 76 -5.00 -9.37 -12.75
N ILE A 77 -4.43 -8.50 -11.93
CA ILE A 77 -3.43 -8.88 -10.92
C ILE A 77 -4.05 -9.80 -9.86
N VAL A 78 -5.22 -9.43 -9.33
CA VAL A 78 -5.90 -10.24 -8.30
C VAL A 78 -6.32 -11.58 -8.87
N ARG A 79 -6.88 -11.60 -10.08
CA ARG A 79 -7.26 -12.84 -10.79
C ARG A 79 -6.07 -13.77 -11.02
N ALA A 80 -4.91 -13.23 -11.40
CA ALA A 80 -3.70 -14.03 -11.55
C ALA A 80 -3.21 -14.67 -10.23
N LYS A 81 -3.61 -14.12 -9.08
CA LYS A 81 -3.26 -14.63 -7.75
C LYS A 81 -4.37 -15.46 -7.08
N ALA A 82 -5.60 -15.36 -7.57
CA ALA A 82 -6.77 -16.13 -7.13
C ALA A 82 -7.57 -16.62 -8.35
N PRO A 83 -7.05 -17.61 -9.11
CA PRO A 83 -7.61 -18.01 -10.40
C PRO A 83 -8.99 -18.68 -10.30
N ASP A 84 -9.26 -19.37 -9.19
CA ASP A 84 -10.49 -20.13 -8.98
C ASP A 84 -11.66 -19.27 -8.45
N MET A 85 -11.41 -17.97 -8.24
CA MET A 85 -12.41 -17.06 -7.69
C MET A 85 -13.29 -16.45 -8.77
N ASP A 86 -14.57 -16.25 -8.45
CA ASP A 86 -15.52 -15.61 -9.34
C ASP A 86 -15.08 -14.18 -9.69
N GLN A 87 -15.19 -13.84 -10.98
CA GLN A 87 -14.72 -12.57 -11.51
C GLN A 87 -15.56 -11.40 -11.01
N LYS A 88 -16.86 -11.61 -10.80
CA LYS A 88 -17.75 -10.60 -10.21
C LYS A 88 -17.37 -10.34 -8.75
N LEU A 89 -17.09 -11.39 -7.99
CA LEU A 89 -16.63 -11.28 -6.61
C LEU A 89 -15.32 -10.47 -6.51
N ILE A 90 -14.33 -10.72 -7.36
CA ILE A 90 -13.08 -9.93 -7.41
C ILE A 90 -13.38 -8.46 -7.71
N ALA A 91 -14.23 -8.19 -8.71
CA ALA A 91 -14.58 -6.83 -9.09
C ALA A 91 -15.25 -6.07 -7.93
N ASP A 92 -16.12 -6.74 -7.18
CA ASP A 92 -16.77 -6.19 -6.00
C ASP A 92 -15.78 -5.98 -4.84
N MET A 93 -14.81 -6.88 -4.63
CA MET A 93 -13.71 -6.65 -3.66
C MET A 93 -12.90 -5.39 -3.99
N ILE A 94 -12.59 -5.16 -5.27
CA ILE A 94 -11.83 -3.98 -5.69
C ILE A 94 -12.67 -2.70 -5.54
N LYS A 95 -14.00 -2.74 -5.80
CA LYS A 95 -14.87 -1.59 -5.53
C LYS A 95 -14.84 -1.17 -4.06
N VAL A 96 -14.85 -2.14 -3.12
CA VAL A 96 -14.70 -1.82 -1.69
C VAL A 96 -13.34 -1.18 -1.43
N ALA A 97 -12.26 -1.71 -2.02
CA ALA A 97 -10.93 -1.11 -1.90
C ALA A 97 -10.91 0.33 -2.41
N ASP A 98 -11.55 0.63 -3.54
CA ASP A 98 -11.65 1.99 -4.08
C ASP A 98 -12.43 2.94 -3.16
N LEU A 99 -13.52 2.47 -2.53
CA LEU A 99 -14.22 3.26 -1.52
C LEU A 99 -13.32 3.57 -0.31
N THR A 100 -12.53 2.62 0.17
CA THR A 100 -11.57 2.89 1.26
C THR A 100 -10.48 3.88 0.84
N ARG A 101 -10.02 3.84 -0.41
CA ARG A 101 -9.04 4.80 -0.95
C ARG A 101 -9.63 6.21 -1.03
N GLN A 102 -10.89 6.33 -1.42
CA GLN A 102 -11.60 7.60 -1.42
C GLN A 102 -11.80 8.14 0.00
N GLY A 103 -12.25 7.31 0.94
CA GLY A 103 -12.37 7.68 2.35
C GLY A 103 -11.04 8.15 2.95
N PHE A 104 -9.94 7.49 2.58
CA PHE A 104 -8.60 7.91 3.01
C PHE A 104 -8.21 9.29 2.44
N ILE A 105 -8.47 9.54 1.15
CA ILE A 105 -8.17 10.84 0.50
C ILE A 105 -9.01 11.97 1.13
N ASN A 106 -10.24 11.68 1.51
CA ASN A 106 -11.13 12.63 2.17
C ASN A 106 -10.78 12.86 3.66
N GLY A 107 -9.98 11.98 4.26
CA GLY A 107 -9.67 12.01 5.69
C GLY A 107 -10.72 11.36 6.59
N ASP A 108 -11.64 10.57 6.02
CA ASP A 108 -12.70 9.87 6.75
C ASP A 108 -12.18 8.62 7.46
N ILE A 109 -11.13 7.98 6.91
CA ILE A 109 -10.46 6.82 7.50
C ILE A 109 -8.93 6.99 7.46
N SER A 110 -8.26 6.42 8.43
CA SER A 110 -6.80 6.44 8.55
C SER A 110 -6.13 5.21 7.91
N THR A 111 -6.89 4.15 7.63
CA THR A 111 -6.33 2.90 7.07
C THR A 111 -6.85 2.64 5.67
N VAL A 112 -5.95 2.37 4.70
CA VAL A 112 -6.31 2.19 3.28
C VAL A 112 -6.00 0.78 2.75
N MET A 113 -6.79 0.31 1.78
CA MET A 113 -6.56 -0.98 1.12
C MET A 113 -5.57 -0.86 -0.05
N SER A 114 -4.42 -1.52 0.10
CA SER A 114 -3.48 -1.78 -1.00
C SER A 114 -3.93 -2.99 -1.85
N PRO A 115 -3.42 -3.15 -3.09
CA PRO A 115 -3.66 -4.36 -3.89
C PRO A 115 -3.26 -5.66 -3.16
N ARG A 116 -2.24 -5.60 -2.30
CA ARG A 116 -1.86 -6.74 -1.45
C ARG A 116 -2.99 -7.14 -0.50
N THR A 117 -3.67 -6.17 0.10
CA THR A 117 -4.80 -6.41 1.00
C THR A 117 -5.94 -7.10 0.26
N VAL A 118 -6.23 -6.67 -0.98
CA VAL A 118 -7.27 -7.28 -1.83
C VAL A 118 -6.90 -8.72 -2.18
N ILE A 119 -5.65 -8.99 -2.55
CA ILE A 119 -5.16 -10.35 -2.84
C ILE A 119 -5.30 -11.25 -1.60
N THR A 120 -4.88 -10.78 -0.43
CA THR A 120 -5.01 -11.53 0.82
C THR A 120 -6.48 -11.80 1.16
N TRP A 121 -7.36 -10.83 0.93
CA TRP A 121 -8.79 -11.00 1.14
C TRP A 121 -9.39 -12.06 0.19
N ALA A 122 -9.04 -12.02 -1.10
CA ALA A 122 -9.44 -13.04 -2.06
C ALA A 122 -8.95 -14.44 -1.65
N GLN A 123 -7.68 -14.58 -1.27
CA GLN A 123 -7.12 -15.86 -0.81
C GLN A 123 -7.80 -16.38 0.45
N ASN A 124 -8.06 -15.52 1.43
CA ASN A 124 -8.77 -15.89 2.64
C ASN A 124 -10.22 -16.29 2.34
N THR A 125 -10.86 -15.62 1.38
CA THR A 125 -12.23 -15.95 0.96
C THR A 125 -12.30 -17.33 0.34
N ALA A 126 -11.29 -17.74 -0.43
CA ALA A 126 -11.20 -19.10 -0.97
C ALA A 126 -10.97 -20.18 0.12
N ILE A 127 -10.33 -19.82 1.24
CA ILE A 127 -10.08 -20.75 2.36
C ILE A 127 -11.33 -20.89 3.24
N PHE A 128 -11.94 -19.77 3.63
CA PHE A 128 -13.05 -19.76 4.59
C PHE A 128 -14.42 -19.91 3.93
N ASN A 129 -14.51 -19.73 2.60
CA ASN A 129 -15.77 -19.68 1.84
C ASN A 129 -16.77 -18.63 2.37
N ASP A 130 -16.26 -17.58 3.03
CA ASP A 130 -17.04 -16.46 3.55
C ASP A 130 -16.29 -15.14 3.24
N PRO A 131 -16.75 -14.36 2.26
CA PRO A 131 -16.15 -13.07 1.91
C PRO A 131 -16.16 -12.06 3.05
N GLY A 132 -17.20 -12.04 3.88
CA GLY A 132 -17.36 -11.08 4.98
C GLY A 132 -16.43 -11.39 6.14
N PHE A 133 -16.35 -12.66 6.53
CA PHE A 133 -15.39 -13.12 7.52
C PHE A 133 -13.94 -12.91 7.04
N ALA A 134 -13.66 -13.23 5.79
CA ALA A 134 -12.34 -13.01 5.20
C ALA A 134 -11.99 -11.51 5.14
N PHE A 135 -12.94 -10.63 4.82
CA PHE A 135 -12.73 -9.17 4.80
C PHE A 135 -12.30 -8.66 6.18
N ARG A 136 -12.97 -9.16 7.22
CA ARG A 136 -12.68 -8.79 8.60
C ARG A 136 -11.25 -9.12 9.01
N LEU A 137 -10.83 -10.36 8.76
CA LEU A 137 -9.49 -10.83 9.10
C LEU A 137 -8.41 -10.14 8.26
N SER A 138 -8.73 -9.77 7.02
CA SER A 138 -7.77 -9.21 6.08
C SER A 138 -7.58 -7.70 6.26
N PHE A 139 -8.64 -6.97 6.64
CA PHE A 139 -8.65 -5.52 6.66
C PHE A 139 -9.35 -4.92 7.90
N LEU A 140 -10.62 -5.22 8.15
CA LEU A 140 -11.43 -4.50 9.15
C LEU A 140 -10.80 -4.49 10.56
N ASN A 141 -10.19 -5.59 10.98
CA ASN A 141 -9.54 -5.68 12.30
C ASN A 141 -8.32 -4.74 12.45
N LYS A 142 -7.75 -4.26 11.35
CA LYS A 142 -6.63 -3.31 11.33
C LYS A 142 -7.09 -1.85 11.41
N CYS A 143 -8.36 -1.57 11.13
CA CYS A 143 -8.93 -0.24 11.20
C CYS A 143 -9.16 0.18 12.66
N ASP A 144 -9.10 1.49 12.89
CA ASP A 144 -9.48 2.09 14.17
C ASP A 144 -10.94 1.74 14.49
N GLU A 145 -11.24 1.52 15.77
CA GLU A 145 -12.56 1.10 16.21
C GLU A 145 -13.66 2.10 15.84
N THR A 146 -13.34 3.39 15.83
CA THR A 146 -14.26 4.47 15.44
C THR A 146 -14.56 4.46 13.94
N GLU A 147 -13.63 3.99 13.12
CA GLU A 147 -13.74 3.94 11.65
C GLU A 147 -14.39 2.65 11.15
N ARG A 148 -14.43 1.59 11.97
CA ARG A 148 -14.96 0.27 11.57
C ARG A 148 -16.39 0.31 11.07
N MET A 149 -17.24 1.18 11.65
CA MET A 149 -18.62 1.33 11.18
C MET A 149 -18.65 1.87 9.74
N LEU A 150 -17.87 2.89 9.45
CA LEU A 150 -17.78 3.47 8.12
C LEU A 150 -17.20 2.49 7.09
N VAL A 151 -16.17 1.72 7.46
CA VAL A 151 -15.61 0.67 6.60
C VAL A 151 -16.64 -0.45 6.35
N ALA A 152 -17.46 -0.80 7.35
CA ALA A 152 -18.54 -1.76 7.19
C ALA A 152 -19.65 -1.22 6.26
N GLU A 153 -19.96 0.08 6.30
CA GLU A 153 -20.88 0.71 5.34
C GLU A 153 -20.35 0.63 3.90
N TYR A 154 -19.04 0.82 3.68
CA TYR A 154 -18.43 0.63 2.35
C TYR A 154 -18.60 -0.79 1.84
N TYR A 155 -18.42 -1.78 2.72
CA TYR A 155 -18.67 -3.18 2.39
C TYR A 155 -20.14 -3.43 2.06
N GLN A 156 -21.07 -2.97 2.91
CA GLN A 156 -22.51 -3.12 2.71
C GLN A 156 -22.99 -2.47 1.40
N ARG A 157 -22.44 -1.30 1.04
CA ARG A 157 -22.78 -0.58 -0.19
C ARG A 157 -22.47 -1.38 -1.45
N VAL A 158 -21.46 -2.26 -1.41
CA VAL A 158 -21.04 -3.07 -2.56
C VAL A 158 -21.68 -4.46 -2.52
N PHE A 159 -21.66 -5.13 -1.36
CA PHE A 159 -22.10 -6.51 -1.21
C PHE A 159 -23.58 -6.66 -0.84
N GLY A 160 -24.24 -5.59 -0.40
CA GLY A 160 -25.63 -5.61 0.06
C GLY A 160 -25.85 -6.40 1.36
N THR A 161 -24.78 -6.82 2.02
CA THR A 161 -24.80 -7.64 3.23
C THR A 161 -24.13 -6.90 4.38
N GLU A 162 -24.76 -6.91 5.55
CA GLU A 162 -24.14 -6.41 6.77
C GLU A 162 -23.09 -7.39 7.29
N LEU A 163 -21.99 -6.84 7.83
CA LEU A 163 -21.00 -7.65 8.52
C LEU A 163 -21.53 -7.95 9.92
N PRO A 164 -21.57 -9.22 10.37
CA PRO A 164 -22.25 -9.64 11.61
C PRO A 164 -21.83 -8.89 12.89
N GLU A 165 -20.66 -8.25 12.90
CA GLU A 165 -20.08 -7.58 14.06
C GLU A 165 -19.71 -6.10 13.78
N SER A 166 -20.25 -5.48 12.72
CA SER A 166 -20.12 -4.01 12.52
C SER A 166 -20.88 -3.22 13.58
N VAL A 167 -21.86 -3.86 14.23
CA VAL A 167 -22.51 -3.39 15.44
C VAL A 167 -21.67 -3.92 16.58
N VAL A 168 -21.00 -3.02 17.31
CA VAL A 168 -20.25 -3.32 18.54
C VAL A 168 -21.01 -4.35 19.37
N ALA A 169 -20.59 -5.61 19.31
CA ALA A 169 -21.01 -6.61 20.27
C ALA A 169 -20.35 -6.18 21.58
N LYS A 170 -21.08 -5.40 22.37
CA LYS A 170 -20.76 -5.09 23.76
C LYS A 170 -20.43 -6.41 24.45
N ALA A 171 -19.14 -6.65 24.69
CA ALA A 171 -18.69 -7.55 25.74
C ALA A 171 -18.85 -6.84 27.10
#